data_AF-A0A535GNY2-F1
#
_entry.id   AF-A0A535GNY2-F1
#
_cell.length_a   1.000
_cell.length_b   1.000
_cell.length_c   1.000
_cell.angle_alpha   90.00
_cell.angle_beta   90.00
_cell.angle_gamma   90.00
#
_symmetry.space_group_name_H-M   'P 1'
#
loop_
_entity.id
_entity.type
_entity.pdbx_description
1 polymer ?
#
loop_
_entity_poly.entity_id
_entity_poly.type
_entity_poly.pdbx_seq_one_letter_code
_entity_poly.pdbx_strand_id
1 'polypeptide(L)'
;MGNVTVLGTHAVAVLVAIVVAAGLYGLLFRTRVGKSIRAVANNRAAAELMGIDSRRMLALAFGIGTSLAMVSGALLSTLFPFNPLSGTGYEVKSFVIVVLGGLGNPTGALLGGIVIGLLEGVTTVFIPVSWVPVLEYVIFILILLVRPAGLLGARA
;
A
#
# COMPACT_ATOMS: atom_id res chain seq x y z
N MET A 1 -31.93 4.20 -16.43
CA MET A 1 -30.73 5.04 -16.18
C MET A 1 -30.78 5.43 -14.72
N GLY A 2 -30.30 4.54 -13.85
CA GLY A 2 -30.46 4.66 -12.41
C GLY A 2 -29.51 5.70 -11.85
N ASN A 3 -30.00 6.55 -10.93
CA ASN A 3 -29.20 7.51 -10.18
C ASN A 3 -27.91 6.84 -9.71
N VAL A 4 -26.79 7.26 -10.28
CA VAL A 4 -25.46 7.00 -9.72
C VAL A 4 -25.40 7.84 -8.45
N THR A 5 -25.98 7.34 -7.36
CA THR A 5 -25.67 7.84 -6.04
C THR A 5 -24.23 7.43 -5.80
N VAL A 6 -23.29 8.30 -6.16
CA VAL A 6 -21.93 8.20 -5.63
C VAL A 6 -22.12 8.27 -4.13
N LEU A 7 -22.07 7.12 -3.46
CA LEU A 7 -22.15 7.05 -2.01
C LEU A 7 -21.02 7.96 -1.50
N GLY A 8 -21.36 9.01 -0.76
CA GLY A 8 -20.39 9.99 -0.26
C GLY A 8 -19.22 9.32 0.48
N THR A 9 -19.44 8.11 1.01
CA THR A 9 -18.43 7.21 1.58
C THR A 9 -17.27 6.88 0.63
N HIS A 10 -17.50 6.58 -0.65
CA HIS A 10 -16.40 6.33 -1.59
C HIS A 10 -15.60 7.58 -1.91
N ALA A 11 -16.26 8.73 -2.06
CA ALA A 11 -15.58 10.00 -2.30
C ALA A 11 -14.72 10.43 -1.10
N VAL A 12 -15.25 10.26 0.12
CA VAL A 12 -14.50 10.49 1.36
C VAL A 12 -13.32 9.52 1.46
N ALA A 13 -13.51 8.25 1.12
CA ALA A 13 -12.42 7.26 1.15
C ALA A 13 -11.26 7.63 0.22
N VAL A 14 -11.56 8.07 -1.01
CA VAL A 14 -10.55 8.55 -1.97
C VAL A 14 -9.82 9.78 -1.43
N LEU A 15 -10.56 10.73 -0.85
CA LEU A 15 -9.97 11.95 -0.29
C LEU A 15 -9.01 11.62 0.87
N VAL A 16 -9.44 10.75 1.80
CA VAL A 16 -8.60 10.30 2.91
C VAL A 16 -7.35 9.57 2.39
N ALA A 17 -7.50 8.67 1.41
CA ALA A 17 -6.38 7.95 0.81
C ALA A 17 -5.35 8.92 0.19
N ILE A 18 -5.80 9.93 -0.55
CA ILE A 18 -4.93 10.96 -1.15
C ILE A 18 -4.21 11.75 -0.06
N VAL A 19 -4.91 12.22 0.97
CA VAL A 19 -4.33 13.00 2.07
C VAL A 19 -3.26 12.19 2.81
N VAL A 20 -3.56 10.93 3.13
CA VAL A 20 -2.65 10.04 3.84
C VAL A 20 -1.43 9.71 2.98
N ALA A 21 -1.62 9.40 1.69
CA ALA A 21 -0.53 9.14 0.77
C ALA A 21 0.38 10.36 0.58
N ALA A 22 -0.21 11.56 0.40
CA ALA A 22 0.52 12.81 0.28
C ALA A 22 1.26 13.16 1.59
N GLY A 23 0.63 12.93 2.74
CA GLY A 23 1.22 13.10 4.06
C GLY A 23 2.42 12.19 4.27
N LEU A 24 2.30 10.90 3.95
CA LEU A 24 3.40 9.94 4.02
C LEU A 24 4.53 10.32 3.06
N TYR A 25 4.21 10.70 1.82
CA TYR A 25 5.21 11.13 0.85
C TYR A 25 5.95 12.39 1.33
N GLY A 26 5.23 13.39 1.83
CA GLY A 26 5.82 14.59 2.41
C GLY A 26 6.71 14.28 3.61
N LEU A 27 6.23 13.42 4.52
CA LEU A 27 7.00 12.98 5.67
C LEU A 27 8.30 12.29 5.25
N LEU A 28 8.24 11.36 4.30
CA LEU A 28 9.40 10.55 3.95
C LEU A 28 10.42 11.29 3.08
N PHE A 29 9.94 12.11 2.14
CA PHE A 29 10.79 12.76 1.14
C PHE A 29 11.20 14.20 1.50
N ARG A 30 10.38 14.96 2.23
CA ARG A 30 10.72 16.35 2.60
C ARG A 30 11.27 16.53 4.00
N THR A 31 10.97 15.64 4.97
CA THR A 31 11.40 15.85 6.35
C THR A 31 12.78 15.25 6.66
N ARG A 32 13.48 15.83 7.64
CA ARG A 32 14.74 15.28 8.17
C ARG A 32 14.55 13.89 8.77
N VAL A 33 13.41 13.65 9.42
CA VAL A 33 13.02 12.35 9.99
C VAL A 33 12.89 11.29 8.89
N GLY A 34 12.28 11.62 7.76
CA GLY A 34 12.19 10.73 6.61
C GLY A 34 13.55 10.38 6.00
N LYS A 35 14.49 11.33 6.02
CA LYS A 35 15.87 11.09 5.56
C LYS A 35 16.63 10.15 6.51
N SER A 36 16.48 10.31 7.83
CA SER A 36 17.10 9.42 8.81
C SER A 36 16.53 8.01 8.78
N ILE A 37 15.20 7.85 8.60
CA ILE A 37 14.57 6.52 8.43
C ILE A 37 15.17 5.79 7.21
N ARG A 38 15.28 6.48 6.07
CA ARG A 38 15.86 5.90 4.84
C ARG A 38 17.36 5.60 4.99
N ALA A 39 18.11 6.41 5.74
CA ALA A 39 19.51 6.13 6.04
C ALA A 39 19.69 4.85 6.87
N VAL A 40 18.87 4.68 7.91
CA VAL A 40 18.86 3.46 8.75
C VAL A 40 18.45 2.23 7.94
N ALA A 41 17.51 2.37 7.00
CA ALA A 41 17.08 1.28 6.12
C ALA A 41 18.19 0.82 5.14
N ASN A 42 19.08 1.72 4.72
CA ASN A 42 20.16 1.38 3.81
C ASN A 42 21.36 0.74 4.55
N ASN A 43 21.80 1.37 5.64
CA ASN A 43 22.84 0.79 6.50
C ASN A 43 22.69 1.30 7.94
N ARG A 44 22.14 0.44 8.80
CA ARG A 44 21.91 0.74 10.21
C ARG A 44 23.20 1.09 10.95
N ALA A 45 24.27 0.32 10.75
CA ALA A 45 25.54 0.54 11.46
C ALA A 45 26.16 1.89 11.07
N ALA A 46 26.15 2.22 9.78
CA ALA A 46 26.63 3.53 9.31
C ALA A 46 25.77 4.68 9.86
N ALA A 47 24.44 4.52 9.92
CA ALA A 47 23.55 5.55 10.46
C ALA A 47 23.81 5.81 11.96
N GLU A 48 24.06 4.76 12.74
CA GLU A 48 24.39 4.89 14.17
C GLU A 48 25.73 5.62 14.38
N LEU A 49 26.74 5.36 13.53
CA LEU A 49 28.01 6.10 13.55
C LEU A 49 27.85 7.59 13.24
N MET A 50 26.83 7.96 12.46
CA MET A 50 26.48 9.36 12.17
C MET A 50 25.63 10.02 13.26
N GLY A 51 25.45 9.37 14.41
CA GLY A 51 24.69 9.88 15.55
C GLY A 51 23.16 9.76 15.40
N ILE A 52 22.67 8.91 14.50
CA ILE A 52 21.24 8.65 14.34
C ILE A 52 20.81 7.53 15.29
N ASP A 53 19.86 7.83 16.19
CA ASP A 53 19.22 6.84 17.04
C ASP A 53 18.38 5.84 16.22
N SER A 54 18.97 4.73 15.78
CA SER A 54 18.29 3.70 14.98
C SER A 54 17.05 3.14 15.66
N ARG A 55 17.10 2.95 16.99
CA ARG A 55 15.98 2.44 17.79
C ARG A 55 14.77 3.37 17.75
N ARG A 56 14.99 4.69 17.82
CA ARG A 56 13.92 5.68 17.70
C ARG A 56 13.37 5.73 16.28
N MET A 57 14.23 5.67 15.28
CA MET A 57 13.80 5.67 13.87
C MET A 57 12.99 4.43 13.52
N LEU A 58 13.37 3.26 14.04
CA LEU A 58 12.61 2.02 13.85
C LEU A 58 11.26 2.09 14.56
N ALA A 59 11.21 2.60 15.79
CA ALA A 59 9.95 2.80 16.52
C ALA A 59 9.01 3.78 15.80
N LEU A 60 9.54 4.87 15.25
CA LEU A 60 8.77 5.82 14.44
C LEU A 60 8.27 5.18 13.14
N ALA A 61 9.12 4.47 12.40
CA ALA A 61 8.73 3.78 11.17
C ALA A 61 7.63 2.75 11.44
N PHE A 62 7.74 1.99 12.53
CA PHE A 62 6.72 1.05 12.97
C PHE A 62 5.41 1.75 13.34
N GLY A 63 5.48 2.83 14.13
CA GLY A 63 4.30 3.63 14.51
C GLY A 63 3.58 4.26 13.32
N ILE A 64 4.34 4.75 12.33
CA ILE A 64 3.76 5.26 11.07
C ILE A 64 3.07 4.12 10.31
N GLY A 65 3.73 2.96 10.15
CA GLY A 65 3.18 1.80 9.46
C GLY A 65 1.89 1.28 10.10
N THR A 66 1.85 1.16 11.44
CA THR A 66 0.64 0.71 12.15
C THR A 66 -0.49 1.74 12.06
N SER A 67 -0.19 3.03 12.09
CA SER A 67 -1.21 4.08 11.89
C SER A 67 -1.83 4.03 10.49
N LEU A 68 -1.02 3.78 9.44
CA LEU A 68 -1.47 3.59 8.07
C LEU A 68 -2.37 2.35 7.94
N ALA A 69 -1.98 1.24 8.58
CA ALA A 69 -2.78 0.02 8.61
C ALA A 69 -4.14 0.24 9.31
N MET A 70 -4.14 0.98 10.43
CA MET A 70 -5.38 1.34 11.14
C MET A 70 -6.32 2.17 10.27
N VAL A 71 -5.81 3.20 9.58
CA VAL A 71 -6.60 4.04 8.69
C VAL A 71 -7.18 3.21 7.53
N SER A 72 -6.37 2.34 6.93
CA SER A 72 -6.83 1.41 5.89
C SER A 72 -7.94 0.49 6.39
N GLY A 73 -7.80 -0.08 7.59
CA GLY A 73 -8.81 -0.95 8.20
C GLY A 73 -10.13 -0.23 8.48
N ALA A 74 -10.09 0.99 9.03
CA ALA A 74 -11.27 1.80 9.29
C ALA A 74 -12.03 2.21 8.01
N LEU A 75 -11.29 2.47 6.92
CA LEU A 75 -11.87 2.72 5.60
C LEU A 75 -12.57 1.48 5.07
N LEU A 76 -11.88 0.32 5.10
CA LEU A 76 -12.45 -0.94 4.61
C LEU A 76 -13.70 -1.36 5.39
N SER A 77 -13.74 -1.20 6.71
CA SER A 77 -14.91 -1.53 7.53
C SER A 77 -16.14 -0.69 7.22
N THR A 78 -15.95 0.50 6.64
CA THR A 78 -17.04 1.42 6.25
C THR A 78 -17.56 1.10 4.85
N LEU A 79 -16.72 0.55 3.98
CA LEU A 79 -17.02 0.28 2.57
C LEU A 79 -17.56 -1.14 2.34
N PHE A 80 -17.07 -2.11 3.11
CA PHE A 80 -17.38 -3.52 2.89
C PHE A 80 -17.88 -4.19 4.18
N PRO A 81 -18.91 -5.06 4.10
CA PRO A 81 -19.27 -5.94 5.19
C PRO A 81 -18.09 -6.85 5.53
N PHE A 82 -17.66 -6.88 6.79
CA PHE A 82 -16.57 -7.74 7.23
C PHE A 82 -17.13 -8.96 7.97
N ASN A 83 -16.54 -10.13 7.71
CA ASN A 83 -16.71 -11.31 8.54
C ASN A 83 -15.39 -11.62 9.27
N PRO A 84 -15.40 -12.44 10.34
CA PRO A 84 -14.18 -12.78 11.07
C PRO A 84 -13.06 -13.43 10.23
N LEU A 85 -13.41 -14.02 9.08
CA LEU A 85 -12.49 -14.72 8.18
C LEU A 85 -11.99 -13.84 7.02
N SER A 86 -12.48 -12.61 6.89
CA SER A 86 -12.18 -11.74 5.73
C SER A 86 -10.76 -11.20 5.78
N GLY A 87 -10.12 -11.20 6.97
CA GLY A 87 -8.78 -10.67 7.17
C GLY A 87 -7.73 -11.33 6.26
N THR A 88 -7.77 -12.66 6.15
CA THR A 88 -6.79 -13.41 5.35
C THR A 88 -6.82 -13.03 3.87
N GLY A 89 -7.99 -12.77 3.30
CA GLY A 89 -8.09 -12.31 1.91
C GLY A 89 -7.43 -10.95 1.69
N TYR A 90 -7.67 -10.00 2.60
CA TYR A 90 -7.08 -8.66 2.54
C TYR A 90 -5.57 -8.66 2.81
N GLU A 91 -5.07 -9.55 3.67
CA GLU A 91 -3.63 -9.72 3.94
C GLU A 91 -2.89 -10.16 2.68
N VAL A 92 -3.35 -11.24 2.03
CA VAL A 92 -2.73 -11.75 0.81
C VAL A 92 -2.82 -10.71 -0.32
N LYS A 93 -3.97 -10.02 -0.45
CA LYS A 93 -4.12 -8.93 -1.43
C LYS A 93 -3.15 -7.77 -1.18
N SER A 94 -2.98 -7.36 0.07
CA SER A 94 -2.04 -6.30 0.45
C SER A 94 -0.59 -6.69 0.15
N PHE A 95 -0.24 -7.94 0.41
CA PHE A 95 1.08 -8.48 0.05
C PHE A 95 1.33 -8.41 -1.46
N VAL A 96 0.37 -8.84 -2.27
CA VAL A 96 0.44 -8.76 -3.73
C VAL A 96 0.66 -7.33 -4.19
N ILE A 97 -0.11 -6.38 -3.67
CA ILE A 97 -0.01 -4.95 -4.01
C ILE A 97 1.39 -4.39 -3.69
N VAL A 98 1.92 -4.69 -2.50
CA VAL A 98 3.23 -4.17 -2.06
C VAL A 98 4.37 -4.78 -2.88
N VAL A 99 4.33 -6.09 -3.14
CA VAL A 99 5.36 -6.75 -3.94
C VAL A 99 5.30 -6.29 -5.40
N LEU A 100 4.10 -6.14 -5.96
CA LEU A 100 3.90 -5.60 -7.31
C LEU A 100 4.42 -4.16 -7.43
N GLY A 101 4.23 -3.34 -6.39
CA GLY A 101 4.78 -2.00 -6.30
C GLY A 101 6.31 -1.94 -6.15
N GLY A 102 6.88 -2.93 -5.46
CA GLY A 102 8.31 -3.04 -5.16
C GLY A 102 8.60 -2.85 -3.66
N LEU A 103 9.24 -3.84 -3.05
CA LEU A 103 9.58 -3.85 -1.62
C LEU A 103 10.52 -2.67 -1.29
N GLY A 104 10.14 -1.88 -0.28
CA GLY A 104 10.93 -0.74 0.20
C GLY A 104 10.69 0.59 -0.53
N ASN A 105 9.85 0.62 -1.58
CA ASN A 105 9.44 1.86 -2.24
C ASN A 105 7.95 2.18 -1.98
N PRO A 106 7.63 3.15 -1.10
CA PRO A 106 6.25 3.52 -0.79
C PRO A 106 5.49 4.09 -1.99
N THR A 107 6.19 4.77 -2.91
CA THR A 107 5.54 5.28 -4.14
C THR A 107 5.18 4.16 -5.10
N GLY A 108 6.01 3.10 -5.14
CA GLY A 108 5.73 1.89 -5.89
C GLY A 108 4.50 1.17 -5.37
N ALA A 109 4.41 0.98 -4.05
CA ALA A 109 3.25 0.35 -3.41
C ALA A 109 1.94 1.12 -3.67
N LEU A 110 1.97 2.46 -3.65
CA LEU A 110 0.80 3.29 -3.97
C LEU A 110 0.33 3.06 -5.42
N LEU A 111 1.25 3.07 -6.38
CA LEU A 111 0.92 2.82 -7.78
C LEU A 111 0.41 1.39 -8.00
N GLY A 112 1.02 0.39 -7.35
CA GLY A 112 0.55 -0.99 -7.38
C GLY A 112 -0.88 -1.13 -6.85
N GLY A 113 -1.22 -0.42 -5.78
CA GLY A 113 -2.56 -0.41 -5.20
C GLY A 113 -3.59 0.22 -6.13
N ILE A 114 -3.24 1.32 -6.79
CA ILE A 114 -4.12 1.96 -7.79
C ILE A 114 -4.37 1.04 -8.99
N VAL A 115 -3.32 0.38 -9.49
CA VAL A 115 -3.44 -0.55 -10.64
C VAL A 115 -4.34 -1.73 -10.28
N ILE A 116 -4.10 -2.38 -9.15
CA ILE A 116 -4.93 -3.52 -8.71
C ILE A 116 -6.37 -3.07 -8.41
N GLY A 117 -6.57 -1.94 -7.74
CA GLY A 117 -7.92 -1.43 -7.45
C GLY A 117 -8.70 -1.06 -8.71
N LEU A 118 -8.05 -0.47 -9.72
CA LEU A 118 -8.68 -0.17 -11.01
C LEU A 118 -9.02 -1.46 -11.77
N LEU A 119 -8.11 -2.44 -11.76
CA LEU A 119 -8.33 -3.75 -12.38
C LEU A 119 -9.52 -4.47 -11.75
N GLU A 120 -9.63 -4.48 -10.42
CA GLU A 120 -10.79 -5.03 -9.71
C GLU A 120 -12.09 -4.30 -10.08
N GLY A 121 -12.06 -2.96 -10.10
CA GLY A 121 -13.22 -2.15 -10.46
C GLY A 121 -13.71 -2.38 -11.89
N VAL A 122 -12.81 -2.63 -12.85
CA VAL A 122 -13.17 -2.93 -14.24
C VAL A 122 -13.59 -4.41 -14.40
N THR A 123 -12.87 -5.33 -13.77
CA THR A 123 -13.10 -6.78 -13.93
C THR A 123 -14.45 -7.21 -13.39
N THR A 124 -14.92 -6.61 -12.29
CA THR A 124 -16.23 -6.89 -11.69
C THR A 124 -17.42 -6.53 -12.60
N VAL A 125 -17.20 -5.70 -13.63
CA VAL A 125 -18.24 -5.38 -14.65
C VAL A 125 -18.38 -6.49 -15.69
N PHE A 126 -17.30 -7.20 -16.00
CA PHE A 126 -17.25 -8.18 -17.09
C PHE A 126 -17.26 -9.64 -16.61
N ILE A 127 -16.83 -9.92 -15.38
CA ILE A 127 -16.61 -11.27 -14.85
C ILE A 127 -17.24 -11.40 -13.46
N PRO A 128 -17.82 -12.58 -13.11
CA PRO A 128 -18.29 -12.84 -11.76
C PRO A 128 -17.18 -12.63 -10.70
N VAL A 129 -17.54 -11.95 -9.61
CA VAL A 129 -16.65 -11.50 -8.52
C VAL A 129 -15.74 -12.62 -7.96
N SER A 130 -16.19 -13.87 -8.00
CA SER A 130 -15.41 -15.03 -7.54
C SER A 130 -14.10 -15.26 -8.29
N TRP A 131 -13.96 -14.76 -9.53
CA TRP A 131 -12.76 -14.95 -10.36
C TRP A 131 -11.77 -13.79 -10.25
N VAL A 132 -12.15 -12.68 -9.60
CA VAL A 132 -11.30 -11.50 -9.44
C VAL A 132 -9.99 -11.83 -8.69
N PRO A 133 -10.00 -12.56 -7.56
CA PRO A 133 -8.76 -12.89 -6.85
C PRO A 133 -7.82 -13.75 -7.71
N VAL A 134 -8.37 -14.67 -8.50
CA VAL A 134 -7.58 -15.54 -9.40
C VAL A 134 -6.85 -14.68 -10.44
N LEU A 135 -7.55 -13.73 -11.06
CA LEU A 135 -6.95 -12.81 -12.03
C LEU A 135 -5.85 -11.95 -11.41
N GLU A 136 -6.08 -11.39 -10.23
CA GLU A 136 -5.06 -10.61 -9.51
C GLU A 136 -3.81 -11.43 -9.21
N TYR A 137 -3.97 -12.68 -8.75
CA TYR A 137 -2.84 -13.57 -8.47
C TYR A 137 -2.11 -14.03 -9.71
N VAL A 138 -2.83 -14.26 -10.82
CA VAL A 138 -2.20 -14.55 -12.12
C VAL A 138 -1.39 -13.35 -12.61
N ILE A 139 -1.95 -12.14 -12.54
CA ILE A 139 -1.25 -10.90 -12.90
C ILE A 139 -0.01 -10.71 -12.02
N PHE A 140 -0.13 -10.97 -10.72
CA PHE A 140 0.98 -10.94 -9.78
C PHE A 140 2.12 -11.90 -10.18
N ILE A 141 1.79 -13.16 -10.45
CA ILE A 141 2.78 -14.17 -10.87
C ILE A 141 3.44 -13.77 -12.19
N LEU A 142 2.65 -13.31 -13.17
CA LEU A 142 3.18 -12.84 -14.46
C LEU A 142 4.15 -11.66 -14.28
N ILE A 143 3.81 -10.69 -13.42
CA ILE A 143 4.67 -9.54 -13.15
C ILE A 143 5.95 -9.96 -12.46
N LEU A 144 5.91 -10.88 -11.50
CA LEU A 144 7.13 -11.41 -10.88
C LEU A 144 8.04 -12.13 -11.88
N LEU A 145 7.45 -12.85 -12.84
CA LEU A 145 8.19 -13.56 -13.87
C LEU A 145 8.88 -12.60 -14.86
N VAL A 146 8.24 -11.48 -15.18
CA VAL A 146 8.80 -10.47 -16.10
C VAL A 146 9.70 -9.46 -15.39
N ARG A 147 9.40 -9.08 -14.14
CA ARG A 147 10.14 -8.12 -13.32
C ARG A 147 10.09 -8.49 -11.82
N PRO A 148 11.04 -9.30 -11.34
CA PRO A 148 11.04 -9.79 -9.95
C PRO A 148 11.26 -8.71 -8.88
N ALA A 149 11.70 -7.50 -9.27
CA ALA A 149 11.84 -6.37 -8.35
C ALA A 149 10.53 -5.55 -8.16
N GLY A 150 9.46 -5.87 -8.90
CA GLY A 150 8.23 -5.05 -8.96
C GLY A 150 8.31 -3.90 -9.97
N LEU A 151 7.23 -3.12 -10.07
CA LEU A 151 7.06 -2.02 -11.05
C LEU A 151 8.12 -0.91 -10.89
N LEU A 152 8.47 -0.57 -9.64
CA LEU A 152 9.39 0.52 -9.30
C LEU A 152 10.46 0.10 -8.28
N GLY A 153 10.75 -1.20 -8.21
CA GLY A 153 11.82 -1.72 -7.36
C GLY A 153 13.17 -1.14 -7.76
N ALA A 154 13.81 -0.43 -6.82
CA ALA A 154 15.16 0.03 -6.99
C ALA A 154 16.07 -1.19 -7.20
N ARG A 155 16.82 -1.18 -8.31
CA ARG A 155 18.04 -1.98 -8.40
C ARG A 155 18.98 -1.46 -7.31
N ALA A 156 19.31 -2.33 -6.37
CA ALA A 156 20.44 -2.12 -5.49
C ALA A 156 21.73 -2.01 -6.31
#